data_AF-A0A2V8A1H7-F1
#
_entry.id   AF-A0A2V8A1H7-F1
#
_cell.length_a   1.000
_cell.length_b   1.000
_cell.length_c   1.000
_cell.angle_alpha   90.00
_cell.angle_beta   90.00
_cell.angle_gamma   90.00
#
_symmetry.space_group_name_H-M   'P 1'
#
loop_
_entity.id
_entity.type
_entity.pdbx_description
1 polymer ?
#
loop_
_entity_poly.entity_id
_entity_poly.type
_entity_poly.pdbx_seq_one_letter_code
_entity_poly.pdbx_strand_id
1 'polypeptide(L)'
;MNEDRFKHKPRIEKLGVKAGARVALIAVGDKDFSQEVRRVAEDVTIGRAPAGCDIIFFGAVSAKELVRLATLKTWMKPNGALWVIRPKGRPEISERAVMDAGKAAGLVDVKVVSFSETHTAEKFVIPVAARRASAFIRKQIIRNRT
;
A
#
# COMPACT_ATOMS: atom_id res chain seq x y z
N MET A 1 22.30 33.44 -3.31
CA MET A 1 22.52 31.99 -3.46
C MET A 1 21.17 31.39 -3.80
N ASN A 2 20.93 30.91 -5.01
CA ASN A 2 19.59 30.48 -5.45
C ASN A 2 19.27 29.09 -4.88
N GLU A 3 18.39 29.04 -3.87
CA GLU A 3 18.01 27.84 -3.10
C GLU A 3 16.99 26.92 -3.80
N ASP A 4 16.90 26.96 -5.13
CA ASP A 4 15.89 26.24 -5.92
C ASP A 4 16.37 24.88 -6.48
N ARG A 5 16.99 23.99 -5.67
CA ARG A 5 17.47 22.68 -6.20
C ARG A 5 16.92 21.40 -5.59
N PHE A 6 16.07 21.45 -4.57
CA PHE A 6 15.38 20.25 -4.10
C PHE A 6 13.94 20.55 -3.70
N LYS A 7 13.05 20.61 -4.70
CA LYS A 7 11.61 20.63 -4.43
C LYS A 7 11.21 19.27 -3.86
N HIS A 8 11.30 19.12 -2.53
CA HIS A 8 10.86 17.92 -1.84
C HIS A 8 9.37 17.74 -2.11
N LYS A 9 9.02 16.79 -2.98
CA LYS A 9 7.61 16.47 -3.22
C LYS A 9 6.93 16.13 -1.89
N PRO A 10 5.72 16.64 -1.63
CA PRO A 10 4.90 16.24 -0.49
C PRO A 10 4.82 14.72 -0.37
N ARG A 11 4.76 14.20 0.87
CA ARG A 11 4.65 12.76 1.16
C ARG A 11 3.53 12.10 0.36
N ILE A 12 2.37 12.75 0.29
CA ILE A 12 1.19 12.25 -0.43
C ILE A 12 1.46 11.99 -1.93
N GLU A 13 2.21 12.87 -2.59
CA GLU A 13 2.62 12.71 -3.99
C GLU A 13 3.62 11.56 -4.16
N LYS A 14 4.58 11.44 -3.23
CA LYS A 14 5.58 10.35 -3.26
C LYS A 14 4.91 8.98 -3.13
N LEU A 15 3.84 8.90 -2.36
CA LEU A 15 3.03 7.70 -2.14
C LEU A 15 2.04 7.42 -3.27
N GLY A 16 1.81 8.40 -4.15
CA GLY A 16 1.04 8.25 -5.38
C GLY A 16 -0.48 8.27 -5.16
N VAL A 17 -0.96 8.85 -4.06
CA VAL A 17 -2.40 9.11 -3.86
C VAL A 17 -2.81 10.21 -4.83
N LYS A 18 -3.93 10.00 -5.53
CA LYS A 18 -4.45 10.90 -6.55
C LYS A 18 -5.92 11.18 -6.29
N ALA A 19 -6.42 12.28 -6.86
CA ALA A 19 -7.85 12.52 -6.98
C ALA A 19 -8.54 11.32 -7.65
N GLY A 20 -9.73 10.97 -7.17
CA GLY A 20 -10.51 9.83 -7.67
C GLY A 20 -10.05 8.45 -7.17
N ALA A 21 -9.00 8.38 -6.35
CA ALA A 21 -8.50 7.11 -5.85
C ALA A 21 -9.35 6.56 -4.71
N ARG A 22 -9.54 5.24 -4.71
CA ARG A 22 -10.06 4.49 -3.57
C ARG A 22 -8.92 3.99 -2.69
N VAL A 23 -8.86 4.47 -1.45
CA VAL A 23 -7.77 4.23 -0.51
C VAL A 23 -8.26 3.52 0.76
N ALA A 24 -7.50 2.53 1.22
CA ALA A 24 -7.72 1.90 2.53
C ALA A 24 -6.52 2.17 3.45
N LEU A 25 -6.80 2.57 4.70
CA LEU A 25 -5.83 2.75 5.76
C LEU A 25 -6.02 1.65 6.82
N ILE A 26 -5.07 0.72 6.87
CA ILE A 26 -5.14 -0.46 7.74
C ILE A 26 -4.03 -0.37 8.78
N ALA A 27 -4.39 -0.30 10.06
CA ALA A 27 -3.43 -0.17 11.17
C ALA A 27 -2.43 1.01 11.01
N VAL A 28 -2.84 2.08 10.33
CA VAL A 28 -2.03 3.30 10.18
C VAL A 28 -2.31 4.24 11.36
N GLY A 29 -1.33 4.41 12.24
CA GLY A 29 -1.45 5.24 13.44
C GLY A 29 -1.18 6.75 13.25
N ASP A 30 -0.86 7.18 12.03
CA ASP A 30 -0.56 8.58 11.70
C ASP A 30 -1.85 9.35 11.35
N LYS A 31 -2.31 10.18 12.30
CA LYS A 31 -3.53 10.98 12.14
C LYS A 31 -3.40 12.04 11.05
N ASP A 32 -2.23 12.65 10.92
CA ASP A 32 -1.98 13.72 9.94
C ASP A 32 -1.98 13.13 8.53
N PHE A 33 -1.32 11.99 8.34
CA PHE A 33 -1.38 11.26 7.08
C PHE A 33 -2.82 10.84 6.74
N SER A 34 -3.58 10.39 7.72
CA SER A 34 -4.99 10.04 7.52
C SER A 34 -5.84 11.23 7.08
N GLN A 35 -5.48 12.46 7.47
CA GLN A 35 -6.11 13.68 6.97
C GLN A 35 -5.59 14.06 5.57
N GLU A 36 -4.29 13.95 5.30
CA GLU A 36 -3.69 14.17 3.98
C GLU A 36 -4.38 13.31 2.91
N VAL A 37 -4.57 12.02 3.19
CA VAL A 37 -5.25 11.09 2.27
C VAL A 37 -6.70 11.51 2.03
N ARG A 38 -7.45 11.88 3.08
CA ARG A 38 -8.85 12.33 2.95
C ARG A 38 -9.03 13.61 2.15
N ARG A 39 -8.01 14.47 2.12
CA ARG A 39 -8.05 15.71 1.32
C ARG A 39 -7.86 15.47 -0.17
N VAL A 40 -7.32 14.31 -0.57
CA VAL A 40 -6.93 14.03 -1.96
C VAL A 40 -7.74 12.89 -2.57
N ALA A 41 -7.91 11.78 -1.85
CA ALA A 41 -8.63 10.60 -2.33
C ALA A 41 -10.14 10.82 -2.31
N GLU A 42 -10.87 10.13 -3.20
CA GLU A 42 -12.32 10.23 -3.30
C GLU A 42 -13.03 9.33 -2.28
N ASP A 43 -12.54 8.11 -2.10
CA ASP A 43 -13.10 7.13 -1.16
C ASP A 43 -11.99 6.65 -0.21
N VAL A 44 -12.13 6.92 1.09
CA VAL A 44 -11.17 6.53 2.12
C VAL A 44 -11.84 5.67 3.18
N THR A 45 -11.31 4.45 3.35
CA THR A 45 -11.75 3.51 4.37
C THR A 45 -10.67 3.32 5.43
N ILE A 46 -11.08 3.15 6.70
CA ILE A 46 -10.17 2.92 7.83
C ILE A 46 -10.50 1.57 8.49
N GLY A 47 -9.46 0.80 8.81
CA GLY A 47 -9.57 -0.46 9.55
C GLY A 47 -9.97 -1.67 8.69
N ARG A 48 -10.70 -1.47 7.60
CA ARG A 48 -11.06 -2.50 6.62
C ARG A 48 -10.75 -2.01 5.21
N ALA A 49 -10.22 -2.89 4.35
CA ALA A 49 -10.11 -2.58 2.93
C ALA A 49 -11.30 -3.21 2.17
N PRO A 50 -12.07 -2.41 1.42
CA PRO A 50 -13.05 -2.95 0.50
C PRO A 50 -12.38 -3.57 -0.73
N ALA A 51 -13.10 -4.44 -1.45
CA ALA A 51 -12.59 -4.99 -2.70
C ALA A 51 -12.44 -3.90 -3.78
N GLY A 52 -11.33 -3.92 -4.53
CA GLY A 52 -11.07 -2.98 -5.60
C GLY A 52 -10.43 -1.67 -5.14
N CYS A 53 -9.59 -1.68 -4.10
CA CYS A 53 -8.79 -0.52 -3.74
C CYS A 53 -7.73 -0.20 -4.81
N ASP A 54 -7.55 1.10 -5.09
CA ASP A 54 -6.42 1.59 -5.88
C ASP A 54 -5.14 1.55 -5.04
N ILE A 55 -5.24 1.92 -3.76
CA ILE A 55 -4.12 1.94 -2.83
C ILE A 55 -4.56 1.40 -1.46
N ILE A 56 -3.76 0.49 -0.90
CA ILE A 56 -3.88 0.08 0.50
C ILE A 56 -2.61 0.55 1.22
N PHE A 57 -2.75 1.29 2.31
CA PHE A 57 -1.66 1.56 3.26
C PHE A 57 -1.84 0.64 4.46
N PHE A 58 -0.81 -0.10 4.81
CA PHE A 58 -0.81 -1.05 5.90
C PHE A 58 0.33 -0.73 6.87
N GLY A 59 -0.01 -0.28 8.08
CA GLY A 59 0.97 -0.15 9.16
C GLY A 59 1.27 -1.52 9.76
N ALA A 60 2.56 -1.86 9.87
CA ALA A 60 3.04 -3.09 10.48
C ALA A 60 4.17 -2.78 11.46
N VAL A 61 4.09 -3.34 12.68
CA VAL A 61 5.12 -3.14 13.72
C VAL A 61 5.91 -4.42 14.03
N SER A 62 5.50 -5.57 13.47
CA SER A 62 6.19 -6.85 13.63
C SER A 62 6.16 -7.69 12.36
N ALA A 63 7.16 -8.55 12.17
CA ALA A 63 7.21 -9.48 11.04
C ALA A 63 6.00 -10.45 10.98
N LYS A 64 5.42 -10.80 12.13
CA LYS A 64 4.26 -11.70 12.22
C LYS A 64 3.03 -11.13 11.51
N GLU A 65 2.85 -9.82 11.54
CA GLU A 65 1.72 -9.14 10.89
C GLU A 65 1.80 -9.20 9.36
N LEU A 66 2.99 -9.45 8.80
CA LEU A 66 3.22 -9.46 7.36
C LEU A 66 2.54 -10.64 6.65
N VAL A 67 2.09 -11.66 7.38
CA VAL A 67 1.24 -12.73 6.83
C VAL A 67 -0.03 -12.16 6.15
N ARG A 68 -0.48 -10.97 6.57
CA ARG A 68 -1.66 -10.30 6.03
C ARG A 68 -1.49 -9.82 4.59
N LEU A 69 -0.26 -9.68 4.08
CA LEU A 69 0.00 -9.17 2.72
C LEU A 69 -0.73 -9.98 1.64
N ALA A 70 -0.80 -11.31 1.80
CA ALA A 70 -1.53 -12.19 0.90
C ALA A 70 -3.03 -11.85 0.85
N THR A 71 -3.65 -11.62 2.01
CA THR A 71 -5.06 -11.23 2.10
C THR A 71 -5.29 -9.82 1.56
N LEU A 72 -4.45 -8.85 1.93
CA LEU A 72 -4.56 -7.46 1.46
C LEU A 72 -4.47 -7.37 -0.07
N LYS A 73 -3.60 -8.17 -0.70
CA LYS A 73 -3.50 -8.29 -2.15
C LYS A 73 -4.84 -8.64 -2.80
N THR A 74 -5.66 -9.48 -2.17
CA THR A 74 -6.97 -9.88 -2.73
C THR A 74 -7.98 -8.73 -2.79
N TRP A 75 -7.73 -7.64 -2.07
CA TRP A 75 -8.59 -6.46 -2.03
C TRP A 75 -8.15 -5.36 -3.00
N MET A 76 -6.95 -5.48 -3.58
CA MET A 76 -6.45 -4.52 -4.57
C MET A 76 -7.16 -4.67 -5.92
N LYS A 77 -7.18 -3.60 -6.72
CA LYS A 77 -7.32 -3.71 -8.18
C LYS A 77 -6.06 -4.39 -8.76
N PRO A 78 -6.14 -5.04 -9.94
CA PRO A 78 -4.97 -5.66 -10.57
C PRO A 78 -3.78 -4.70 -10.75
N ASN A 79 -4.05 -3.42 -11.04
CA ASN A 79 -3.06 -2.35 -11.19
C ASN A 79 -2.90 -1.47 -9.94
N GLY A 80 -3.47 -1.88 -8.80
CA GLY A 80 -3.36 -1.16 -7.53
C GLY A 80 -2.01 -1.32 -6.85
N ALA A 81 -1.84 -0.62 -5.72
CA ALA A 81 -0.64 -0.67 -4.89
C ALA A 81 -0.96 -1.05 -3.43
N LEU A 82 -0.04 -1.79 -2.81
CA LEU A 82 0.02 -1.98 -1.37
C LEU A 82 1.28 -1.28 -0.86
N TRP A 83 1.12 -0.36 0.08
CA TRP A 83 2.21 0.23 0.84
C TRP A 83 2.25 -0.43 2.22
N VAL A 84 3.38 -1.03 2.58
CA VAL A 84 3.67 -1.42 3.97
C VAL A 84 4.40 -0.26 4.62
N ILE A 85 3.91 0.22 5.76
CA ILE A 85 4.53 1.29 6.55
C ILE A 85 5.07 0.64 7.82
N ARG A 86 6.38 0.71 8.03
CA ARG A 86 7.04 0.12 9.21
C ARG A 86 7.91 1.13 9.94
N PRO A 87 8.15 0.96 11.24
CA PRO A 87 9.10 1.79 11.98
C PRO A 87 10.53 1.55 11.48
N LYS A 88 11.35 2.60 11.51
CA LYS A 88 12.78 2.54 11.19
C LYS A 88 13.57 2.03 12.40
N GLY A 89 14.64 1.27 12.14
CA GLY A 89 15.60 0.84 13.17
C GLY A 89 15.03 -0.11 14.24
N ARG A 90 13.91 -0.79 13.97
CA ARG A 90 13.27 -1.71 14.91
C ARG A 90 13.59 -3.17 14.54
N PRO A 91 14.13 -3.98 15.47
CA PRO A 91 14.49 -5.38 15.19
C PRO A 91 13.26 -6.27 14.95
N GLU A 92 12.08 -5.87 15.42
CA GLU A 92 10.82 -6.63 15.28
C GLU A 92 10.34 -6.72 13.82
N ILE A 93 10.80 -5.79 12.97
CA ILE A 93 10.43 -5.74 11.55
C ILE A 93 11.55 -5.09 10.71
N SER A 94 12.27 -5.90 9.96
CA SER A 94 13.30 -5.44 9.04
C SER A 94 12.75 -5.17 7.63
N GLU A 95 13.47 -4.38 6.84
CA GLU A 95 13.20 -4.23 5.40
C GLU A 95 13.16 -5.58 4.69
N ARG A 96 14.13 -6.44 5.01
CA ARG A 96 14.23 -7.77 4.44
C ARG A 96 12.99 -8.62 4.70
N ALA A 97 12.48 -8.60 5.94
CA ALA A 97 11.26 -9.31 6.29
C ALA A 97 10.05 -8.82 5.48
N VAL A 98 9.94 -7.50 5.26
CA VAL A 98 8.87 -6.90 4.44
C VAL A 98 8.99 -7.32 2.98
N MET A 99 10.20 -7.29 2.40
CA MET A 99 10.44 -7.73 1.02
C MET A 99 10.16 -9.22 0.83
N ASP A 100 10.65 -10.06 1.74
CA ASP A 100 10.43 -11.52 1.68
C ASP A 100 8.94 -11.86 1.81
N ALA A 101 8.20 -11.18 2.69
CA ALA A 101 6.76 -11.37 2.82
C ALA A 101 5.98 -10.89 1.58
N GLY A 102 6.37 -9.76 0.98
CA GLY A 102 5.80 -9.29 -0.28
C GLY A 102 5.99 -10.30 -1.41
N LYS A 103 7.21 -10.83 -1.55
CA LYS A 103 7.52 -11.88 -2.51
C LYS A 103 6.71 -13.16 -2.25
N ALA A 104 6.60 -13.60 -1.00
CA ALA A 104 5.79 -14.76 -0.62
C ALA A 104 4.30 -14.57 -0.92
N ALA A 105 3.77 -13.35 -0.82
CA ALA A 105 2.41 -12.99 -1.24
C ALA A 105 2.24 -12.91 -2.78
N GLY A 106 3.31 -13.14 -3.55
CA GLY A 106 3.34 -13.00 -5.01
C GLY A 106 3.16 -11.55 -5.45
N LEU A 107 3.73 -10.61 -4.70
CA LEU A 107 3.88 -9.20 -5.07
C LEU A 107 5.33 -8.92 -5.47
N VAL A 108 5.55 -7.81 -6.16
CA VAL A 108 6.90 -7.27 -6.42
C VAL A 108 7.02 -5.91 -5.75
N ASP A 109 8.15 -5.68 -5.08
CA ASP A 109 8.51 -4.36 -4.59
C ASP A 109 8.93 -3.47 -5.77
N VAL A 110 8.60 -2.19 -5.68
CA VAL A 110 8.88 -1.24 -6.78
C VAL A 110 9.45 0.09 -6.31
N LYS A 111 9.29 0.42 -5.03
CA LYS A 111 9.72 1.71 -4.47
C LYS A 111 9.77 1.63 -2.97
N VAL A 112 10.77 2.28 -2.37
CA VAL A 112 10.81 2.59 -0.95
C VAL A 112 10.85 4.11 -0.78
N VAL A 113 10.16 4.63 0.24
CA VAL A 113 10.21 6.06 0.58
C VAL A 113 10.36 6.27 2.08
N SER A 114 11.03 7.37 2.47
CA SER A 114 10.89 7.88 3.82
C SER A 114 9.45 8.38 4.00
N PHE A 115 8.70 7.76 4.91
CA PHE A 115 7.31 8.10 5.19
C PHE A 115 7.20 9.19 6.26
N SER A 116 8.03 9.13 7.29
CA SER A 116 8.19 10.16 8.30
C SER A 116 9.59 10.07 8.87
N GLU A 117 9.91 10.86 9.90
CA GLU A 117 11.17 10.69 10.65
C GLU A 117 11.29 9.27 11.21
N THR A 118 10.18 8.71 11.69
CA THR A 118 10.14 7.43 12.42
C THR A 118 9.77 6.23 11.55
N HIS A 119 9.17 6.43 10.37
CA HIS A 119 8.68 5.34 9.53
C HIS A 119 9.19 5.42 8.09
N THR A 120 9.31 4.25 7.46
CA THR A 120 9.51 4.10 6.01
C THR A 120 8.33 3.34 5.41
N ALA A 121 8.16 3.45 4.10
CA ALA A 121 7.13 2.71 3.40
C ALA A 121 7.68 2.01 2.16
N GLU A 122 7.36 0.72 2.02
CA GLU A 122 7.68 -0.13 0.89
C GLU A 122 6.44 -0.33 0.01
N LYS A 123 6.57 -0.01 -1.28
CA LYS A 123 5.51 -0.17 -2.28
C LYS A 123 5.62 -1.53 -2.94
N PHE A 124 4.50 -2.24 -2.93
CA PHE A 124 4.28 -3.49 -3.63
C PHE A 124 3.17 -3.35 -4.67
N VAL A 125 3.31 -4.08 -5.77
CA VAL A 125 2.27 -4.20 -6.79
C VAL A 125 2.10 -5.66 -7.23
N ILE A 126 0.95 -5.99 -7.79
CA ILE A 126 0.76 -7.26 -8.49
C ILE A 126 1.60 -7.22 -9.77
N PRO A 127 2.47 -8.21 -10.03
CA PRO A 127 3.28 -8.29 -11.25
C PRO A 127 2.41 -8.22 -12.50
N VAL A 128 2.85 -7.49 -13.53
CA VAL A 128 2.08 -7.28 -14.77
C VAL A 128 1.59 -8.60 -15.37
N ALA A 129 2.46 -9.62 -15.42
CA ALA A 129 2.14 -10.96 -15.91
C ALA A 129 0.98 -11.63 -15.14
N ALA A 130 0.83 -11.34 -13.85
CA ALA A 130 -0.21 -11.93 -13.00
C ALA A 130 -1.55 -11.17 -13.05
N ARG A 131 -1.59 -9.93 -13.59
CA ARG A 131 -2.81 -9.09 -13.57
C ARG A 131 -3.95 -9.63 -14.44
N ARG A 132 -3.62 -10.30 -15.55
CA ARG A 132 -4.62 -10.90 -16.46
C ARG A 132 -5.31 -12.12 -15.84
N ALA A 133 -4.59 -12.93 -15.08
CA ALA A 133 -5.14 -14.08 -14.37
C ALA A 133 -6.13 -13.66 -13.26
N SER A 134 -5.84 -12.59 -12.53
CA SER A 134 -6.72 -12.09 -11.45
C SER A 134 -8.05 -11.51 -11.96
N ALA A 135 -8.06 -10.90 -13.17
CA ALA A 135 -9.28 -10.36 -13.76
C ALA A 135 -10.26 -11.46 -14.22
N PHE A 136 -9.74 -12.61 -14.65
CA PHE A 136 -10.54 -13.75 -15.12
C PHE A 136 -11.30 -14.44 -13.97
N ILE A 137 -10.62 -14.71 -12.84
CA ILE A 137 -11.24 -15.38 -11.67
C ILE A 137 -12.37 -14.54 -11.05
N ARG A 138 -12.18 -13.22 -10.93
CA ARG A 138 -13.23 -12.33 -10.37
C ARG A 138 -14.50 -12.31 -11.24
N LYS A 139 -14.38 -12.31 -12.58
CA LYS A 139 -15.55 -12.38 -13.47
C LYS A 139 -16.30 -13.70 -13.34
N GLN A 140 -15.61 -14.82 -13.11
CA GLN A 140 -16.25 -16.13 -12.93
C GLN A 140 -17.04 -16.20 -11.62
N ILE A 141 -16.46 -15.72 -10.51
CA ILE A 141 -17.11 -15.76 -9.19
C ILE A 141 -18.37 -14.89 -9.13
N ILE A 142 -18.36 -13.72 -9.78
CA ILE A 142 -19.55 -12.84 -9.83
C ILE A 142 -20.68 -13.49 -10.64
N ARG A 143 -20.36 -14.19 -11.74
CA ARG A 143 -21.37 -14.89 -12.57
C ARG A 143 -21.99 -16.10 -11.87
N ASN A 144 -21.25 -16.81 -11.02
CA ASN A 144 -21.75 -18.00 -10.33
C ASN A 144 -22.58 -17.70 -9.06
N ARG A 145 -22.85 -16.43 -8.73
CA ARG A 145 -23.69 -16.00 -7.59
C ARG A 145 -25.03 -15.38 -7.99
N THR A 146 -25.38 -15.45 -9.27
CA THR A 146 -26.68 -15.13 -9.87
C THR A 146 -27.24 -16.39 -10.49
#